data_AF-A0A7C4ZGZ5-F1
#
_entry.id   AF-A0A7C4ZGZ5-F1
#
_cell.length_a   1.000
_cell.length_b   1.000
_cell.length_c   1.000
_cell.angle_alpha   90.00
_cell.angle_beta   90.00
_cell.angle_gamma   90.00
#
_symmetry.space_group_name_H-M   'P 1'
#
loop_
_entity.id
_entity.type
_entity.pdbx_description
1 polymer ?
#
loop_
_entity_poly.entity_id
_entity_poly.type
_entity_poly.pdbx_seq_one_letter_code
_entity_poly.pdbx_strand_id
1 'polypeptide(L)'
;MLGASNVKIASQKICDARSFYGLILALIILISAIACSIATNEGTAVISNVGRITKEIAAKTGSARDIQAAVNQAATLGGGIVHIPEGTWNFVEVGEAWKTVQVPAGVSIFGAPTERDANGQVVQWKTVLVMPWDVPGNDRVGMPVWFEINGNSDPDKSSRFSDIALVG
;
A
#
# COMPACT_ATOMS: atom_id res chain seq x y z
N MET A 1 -2.71 81.26 -50.37
CA MET A 1 -1.32 80.78 -50.48
C MET A 1 -1.14 79.68 -49.45
N LEU A 2 -1.11 78.42 -49.87
CA LEU A 2 -0.98 77.24 -49.00
C LEU A 2 0.49 77.07 -48.61
N GLY A 3 0.80 77.24 -47.33
CA GLY A 3 2.14 77.03 -46.77
C GLY A 3 2.40 75.56 -46.49
N ALA A 4 3.40 74.98 -47.15
CA ALA A 4 3.88 73.63 -46.87
C ALA A 4 4.67 73.62 -45.55
N SER A 5 4.23 72.80 -44.59
CA SER A 5 4.97 72.49 -43.36
C SER A 5 5.98 71.39 -43.65
N ASN A 6 7.28 71.68 -43.47
CA ASN A 6 8.36 70.70 -43.58
C ASN A 6 8.51 69.97 -42.24
N VAL A 7 8.06 68.72 -42.17
CA VAL A 7 8.34 67.82 -41.05
C VAL A 7 9.74 67.23 -41.21
N LYS A 8 10.70 67.66 -40.38
CA LYS A 8 12.01 67.01 -40.25
C LYS A 8 11.87 65.81 -39.32
N ILE A 9 11.89 64.60 -39.88
CA ILE A 9 12.00 63.36 -39.11
C ILE A 9 13.47 63.16 -38.74
N ALA A 10 13.81 63.32 -37.46
CA ALA A 10 15.14 63.00 -36.96
C ALA A 10 15.33 61.47 -37.01
N SER A 11 16.21 61.00 -37.89
CA SER A 11 16.66 59.60 -37.88
C SER A 11 17.45 59.34 -36.60
N GLN A 12 16.88 58.51 -35.72
CA GLN A 12 17.52 58.04 -34.51
C GLN A 12 18.66 57.10 -34.94
N LYS A 13 19.91 57.53 -34.73
CA LYS A 13 21.10 56.71 -34.98
C LYS A 13 20.96 55.40 -34.21
N ILE A 14 20.76 54.30 -34.93
CA ILE A 14 20.93 52.96 -34.38
C ILE A 14 22.43 52.81 -34.16
N CYS A 15 22.87 53.12 -32.94
CA CYS A 15 24.26 53.04 -32.52
C CYS A 15 24.82 51.64 -32.76
N ASP A 16 25.94 51.60 -33.49
CA ASP A 16 26.91 50.51 -33.66
C ASP A 16 26.41 49.06 -33.53
N ALA A 17 26.43 48.33 -34.64
CA ALA A 17 26.19 46.89 -34.70
C ALA A 17 27.03 46.10 -33.66
N ARG A 18 28.23 46.59 -33.29
CA ARG A 18 29.07 46.01 -32.21
C ARG A 18 28.38 45.98 -30.85
N SER A 19 27.58 47.00 -30.51
CA SER A 19 26.84 47.08 -29.24
C SER A 19 25.66 46.10 -29.19
N PHE A 20 25.00 45.91 -30.34
CA PHE A 20 23.85 45.01 -30.47
C PHE A 20 24.24 43.53 -30.35
N TYR A 21 25.36 43.12 -30.97
CA TYR A 21 25.89 41.75 -30.82
C TYR A 21 26.33 41.42 -29.39
N GLY A 22 26.88 42.41 -28.66
CA GLY A 22 27.26 42.23 -27.25
C GLY A 22 26.06 41.95 -26.35
N LEU A 23 24.94 42.66 -26.57
CA LEU A 23 23.69 42.44 -25.84
C LEU A 23 23.07 41.07 -26.14
N ILE A 24 23.09 40.63 -27.39
CA ILE A 24 22.57 39.31 -27.77
C ILE A 24 23.40 38.18 -27.13
N LEU A 25 24.74 38.28 -27.16
CA LEU A 25 25.62 37.30 -26.51
C LEU A 25 25.40 37.22 -25.00
N ALA A 26 25.24 38.36 -24.33
CA ALA A 26 24.96 38.40 -22.89
C ALA A 26 23.62 37.73 -22.56
N LEU A 27 22.59 37.92 -23.39
CA LEU A 27 21.28 37.31 -23.19
C LEU A 27 21.33 35.78 -23.35
N ILE A 28 22.07 35.27 -24.35
CA ILE A 28 22.24 33.83 -24.58
C ILE A 28 22.95 33.17 -23.38
N ILE A 29 24.00 33.79 -22.87
CA ILE A 29 24.73 33.29 -21.69
C ILE A 29 23.80 33.24 -20.47
N LEU A 30 23.00 34.28 -20.24
CA LEU A 30 22.06 34.33 -19.12
C LEU A 30 20.98 33.24 -19.22
N ILE A 31 20.40 33.04 -20.40
CA ILE A 31 19.39 31.99 -20.65
C ILE A 31 20.00 30.60 -20.41
N SER A 32 21.24 30.37 -20.84
CA SER A 32 21.94 29.09 -20.61
C SER A 32 22.25 28.83 -19.13
N ALA A 33 22.60 29.86 -18.35
CA ALA A 33 22.88 29.74 -16.93
C ALA A 33 21.60 29.44 -16.11
N ILE A 34 20.48 30.06 -16.48
CA ILE A 34 19.17 29.80 -15.86
C ILE A 34 18.72 28.36 -16.18
N ALA A 35 18.84 27.91 -17.42
CA ALA A 35 18.49 26.53 -17.80
C ALA A 35 19.35 25.48 -17.07
N CYS A 36 20.64 25.75 -16.87
CA CYS A 36 21.55 24.85 -16.17
C CYS A 36 21.21 24.71 -14.67
N SER A 37 20.65 25.75 -14.06
CA SER A 37 20.31 25.77 -12.63
C SER A 37 19.00 25.02 -12.30
N ILE A 38 18.12 24.84 -13.29
CA ILE A 38 16.84 24.11 -13.13
C ILE A 38 17.06 22.58 -13.21
N ALA A 39 18.16 22.13 -13.83
CA ALA A 39 18.48 20.71 -13.98
C ALA A 39 19.13 20.06 -12.74
N THR A 40 19.57 20.83 -11.74
CA THR A 40 20.35 20.30 -10.60
C THR A 40 19.54 20.10 -9.31
N ASN A 41 18.21 20.06 -9.38
CA ASN A 41 17.37 19.86 -8.19
C ASN A 41 16.47 18.61 -8.28
N GLU A 42 17.00 17.51 -8.82
CA GLU A 42 16.46 16.17 -8.56
C GLU A 42 17.11 15.58 -7.30
N GLY A 43 17.00 16.31 -6.19
CA GLY A 43 17.35 15.75 -4.89
C GLY A 43 16.33 14.68 -4.53
N THR A 44 16.62 13.40 -4.79
CA THR A 44 15.86 12.29 -4.22
C THR A 44 15.94 12.39 -2.70
N ALA A 45 14.87 12.85 -2.06
CA ALA A 45 14.69 12.70 -0.62
C ALA A 45 14.47 11.21 -0.34
N VAL A 46 15.53 10.51 0.04
CA VAL A 46 15.41 9.15 0.55
C VAL A 46 14.82 9.24 1.96
N ILE A 47 13.51 9.06 2.06
CA ILE A 47 12.84 8.88 3.35
C ILE A 47 13.13 7.44 3.78
N SER A 48 14.21 7.24 4.53
CA SER A 48 14.50 5.98 5.19
C SER A 48 13.69 5.89 6.48
N ASN A 49 12.60 5.12 6.45
CA ASN A 49 11.90 4.73 7.67
C ASN A 49 12.63 3.53 8.30
N VAL A 50 13.22 3.72 9.48
CA VAL A 50 13.89 2.67 10.25
C VAL A 50 12.90 1.86 11.10
N GLY A 51 11.61 2.18 11.04
CA GLY A 51 10.52 1.47 11.70
C GLY A 51 9.78 0.53 10.75
N ARG A 52 9.48 -0.69 11.23
CA ARG A 52 8.52 -1.59 10.58
C ARG A 52 7.11 -1.02 10.79
N ILE A 53 6.51 -0.46 9.74
CA ILE A 53 5.08 -0.10 9.77
C ILE A 53 4.29 -1.39 9.64
N THR A 54 3.74 -1.88 10.75
CA THR A 54 2.76 -2.96 10.72
C THR A 54 1.44 -2.39 10.23
N LYS A 55 0.91 -2.91 9.13
CA LYS A 55 -0.35 -2.46 8.54
C LYS A 55 -1.48 -3.34 9.04
N GLU A 56 -2.50 -2.71 9.61
CA GLU A 56 -3.69 -3.39 10.13
C GLU A 56 -4.83 -3.31 9.11
N ILE A 57 -5.45 -4.46 8.84
CA ILE A 57 -6.55 -4.60 7.87
C ILE A 57 -7.68 -5.37 8.55
N ALA A 58 -8.87 -4.80 8.59
CA ALA A 58 -10.04 -5.51 9.08
C ALA A 58 -10.71 -6.32 7.96
N ALA A 59 -10.96 -7.60 8.19
CA ALA A 59 -11.88 -8.38 7.38
C ALA A 59 -13.31 -7.88 7.59
N LYS A 60 -14.14 -7.96 6.54
CA LYS A 60 -15.54 -7.52 6.63
C LYS A 60 -16.40 -8.48 7.46
N THR A 61 -16.13 -9.78 7.35
CA THR A 61 -16.81 -10.87 8.06
C THR A 61 -15.80 -11.96 8.41
N GLY A 62 -16.24 -13.00 9.13
CA GLY A 62 -15.45 -14.22 9.35
C GLY A 62 -15.49 -15.25 8.21
N SER A 63 -16.07 -14.91 7.04
CA SER A 63 -16.08 -15.83 5.89
C SER A 63 -14.68 -15.99 5.30
N ALA A 64 -14.35 -17.19 4.81
CA ALA A 64 -13.07 -17.51 4.18
C ALA A 64 -12.75 -16.56 3.01
N ARG A 65 -13.79 -16.12 2.26
CA ARG A 65 -13.64 -15.17 1.16
C ARG A 65 -13.19 -13.79 1.62
N ASP A 66 -13.83 -13.24 2.65
CA ASP A 66 -13.49 -11.91 3.16
C ASP A 66 -12.14 -11.93 3.88
N ILE A 67 -11.84 -12.99 4.61
CA ILE A 67 -10.53 -13.17 5.23
C ILE A 67 -9.45 -13.26 4.17
N GLN A 68 -9.64 -14.05 3.09
CA GLN A 68 -8.68 -14.12 1.99
C GLN A 68 -8.48 -12.76 1.31
N ALA A 69 -9.54 -11.98 1.13
CA ALA A 69 -9.43 -10.64 0.55
C ALA A 69 -8.57 -9.72 1.44
N ALA A 70 -8.76 -9.75 2.76
CA ALA A 70 -7.95 -8.98 3.70
C ALA A 70 -6.48 -9.47 3.73
N VAL A 71 -6.26 -10.78 3.72
CA VAL A 71 -4.93 -11.39 3.63
C VAL A 71 -4.22 -10.99 2.34
N ASN A 72 -4.90 -11.00 1.19
CA ASN A 72 -4.33 -10.57 -0.08
C ASN A 72 -3.93 -9.09 -0.07
N GLN A 73 -4.72 -8.24 0.59
CA GLN A 73 -4.36 -6.83 0.77
C GLN A 73 -3.12 -6.70 1.67
N ALA A 74 -3.06 -7.43 2.78
CA ALA A 74 -1.89 -7.42 3.68
C ALA A 74 -0.63 -7.90 2.95
N ALA A 75 -0.76 -8.96 2.16
CA ALA A 75 0.32 -9.51 1.34
C ALA A 75 0.85 -8.51 0.30
N THR A 76 -0.06 -7.83 -0.40
CA THR A 76 0.28 -6.79 -1.40
C THR A 76 1.07 -5.64 -0.76
N LEU A 77 0.84 -5.39 0.52
CA LEU A 77 1.48 -4.33 1.29
C LEU A 77 2.82 -4.74 1.93
N GLY A 78 3.30 -5.97 1.67
CA GLY A 78 4.56 -6.51 2.18
C GLY A 78 4.43 -7.27 3.51
N GLY A 79 3.21 -7.61 3.91
CA GLY A 79 2.89 -8.18 5.23
C GLY A 79 1.98 -7.25 6.04
N GLY A 80 1.44 -7.77 7.14
CA GLY A 80 0.52 -7.03 7.98
C GLY A 80 -0.26 -7.89 8.97
N ILE A 81 -1.19 -7.24 9.65
CA ILE A 81 -2.10 -7.82 10.62
C ILE A 81 -3.50 -7.77 10.03
N VAL A 82 -4.17 -8.92 9.97
CA VAL A 82 -5.56 -9.07 9.56
C VAL A 82 -6.41 -9.29 10.81
N HIS A 83 -7.38 -8.42 11.05
CA HIS A 83 -8.34 -8.53 12.14
C HIS A 83 -9.67 -9.08 11.66
N ILE A 84 -10.13 -10.18 12.26
CA ILE A 84 -11.47 -10.71 12.06
C ILE A 84 -12.37 -10.09 13.13
N PRO A 85 -13.53 -9.53 12.76
CA PRO A 85 -14.44 -8.92 13.72
C PRO A 85 -14.95 -9.95 14.74
N GLU A 86 -15.41 -9.44 15.89
CA GLU A 86 -16.13 -10.25 16.86
C GLU A 86 -17.43 -10.80 16.26
N GLY A 87 -17.85 -11.97 16.74
CA GLY A 87 -19.03 -12.67 16.28
C GLY A 87 -18.79 -14.14 16.00
N THR A 88 -19.90 -14.84 15.79
CA THR A 88 -19.93 -16.21 15.31
C THR A 88 -20.24 -16.18 13.82
N TRP A 89 -19.30 -16.65 13.01
CA TRP A 89 -19.37 -16.54 11.55
C TRP A 89 -19.29 -17.91 10.91
N ASN A 90 -20.08 -18.14 9.87
CA ASN A 90 -19.86 -19.28 8.99
C ASN A 90 -18.55 -19.05 8.22
N PHE A 91 -17.61 -19.98 8.32
CA PHE A 91 -16.37 -19.90 7.55
C PHE A 91 -16.63 -20.07 6.06
N VAL A 92 -17.58 -20.94 5.71
CA VAL A 92 -18.08 -21.18 4.35
C VAL A 92 -19.61 -21.27 4.45
N GLU A 93 -20.34 -20.69 3.50
CA GLU A 93 -21.81 -20.72 3.50
C GLU A 93 -22.37 -22.03 2.93
N VAL A 94 -23.55 -22.45 3.40
CA VAL A 94 -24.19 -23.70 2.95
C VAL A 94 -24.36 -23.70 1.42
N GLY A 95 -23.73 -24.66 0.76
CA GLY A 95 -23.75 -24.80 -0.70
C GLY A 95 -22.56 -24.14 -1.42
N GLU A 96 -21.64 -23.48 -0.70
CA GLU A 96 -20.36 -23.02 -1.25
C GLU A 96 -19.28 -24.11 -1.16
N ALA A 97 -18.38 -24.15 -2.14
CA ALA A 97 -17.26 -25.10 -2.14
C ALA A 97 -16.25 -24.76 -1.03
N TRP A 98 -15.61 -25.81 -0.48
CA TRP A 98 -14.56 -25.65 0.51
C TRP A 98 -13.44 -24.72 0.02
N LYS A 99 -12.97 -23.84 0.91
CA LYS A 99 -11.91 -22.89 0.59
C LYS A 99 -10.92 -22.76 1.75
N THR A 100 -9.67 -23.10 1.47
CA THR A 100 -8.54 -22.86 2.37
C THR A 100 -8.06 -21.41 2.23
N VAL A 101 -7.86 -20.74 3.36
CA VAL A 101 -7.24 -19.40 3.39
C VAL A 101 -5.72 -19.56 3.29
N GLN A 102 -5.15 -19.01 2.23
CA GLN A 102 -3.73 -19.00 1.94
C GLN A 102 -3.09 -17.78 2.58
N VAL A 103 -2.23 -18.00 3.59
CA VAL A 103 -1.59 -16.94 4.39
C VAL A 103 -0.11 -16.86 4.01
N PRO A 104 0.32 -15.82 3.27
CA PRO A 104 1.71 -15.66 2.91
C PRO A 104 2.57 -15.19 4.11
N ALA A 105 3.89 -15.36 3.99
CA ALA A 105 4.87 -14.89 4.97
C ALA A 105 4.65 -13.42 5.36
N GLY A 106 4.76 -13.13 6.66
CA GLY A 106 4.64 -11.77 7.19
C GLY A 106 3.21 -11.27 7.34
N VAL A 107 2.20 -12.09 7.03
CA VAL A 107 0.80 -11.83 7.36
C VAL A 107 0.42 -12.59 8.63
N SER A 108 -0.14 -11.87 9.59
CA SER A 108 -0.69 -12.41 10.83
C SER A 108 -2.20 -12.21 10.88
N ILE A 109 -2.93 -13.16 11.44
CA ILE A 109 -4.39 -13.14 11.53
C ILE A 109 -4.78 -13.20 13.01
N PHE A 110 -5.65 -12.29 13.42
CA PHE A 110 -6.13 -12.17 14.79
C PHE A 110 -7.65 -12.05 14.80
N GLY A 111 -8.29 -12.73 15.74
CA GLY A 111 -9.68 -12.46 16.09
C GLY A 111 -9.80 -11.28 17.03
N ALA A 112 -11.02 -11.02 17.50
CA ALA A 112 -11.28 -10.04 18.52
C ALA A 112 -10.64 -10.46 19.87
N PRO A 113 -10.12 -9.52 20.68
CA PRO A 113 -9.44 -9.83 21.93
C PRO A 113 -10.29 -10.67 22.89
N THR A 114 -9.87 -11.92 23.12
CA THR A 114 -10.55 -12.87 24.00
C THR A 114 -10.23 -12.62 25.46
N GLU A 115 -11.21 -12.84 26.34
CA GLU A 115 -10.98 -12.79 27.78
C GLU A 115 -10.20 -14.03 28.25
N ARG A 116 -9.23 -13.80 29.14
CA ARG A 116 -8.36 -14.85 29.69
C ARG A 116 -8.38 -14.81 31.21
N ASP A 117 -8.31 -15.98 31.83
CA ASP A 117 -8.23 -16.09 33.28
C ASP A 117 -6.82 -15.75 33.81
N ALA A 118 -6.64 -15.82 35.13
CA ALA A 118 -5.35 -15.57 35.77
C ALA A 118 -4.22 -16.53 35.33
N ASN A 119 -4.58 -17.68 34.72
CA ASN A 119 -3.64 -18.67 34.20
C ASN A 119 -3.37 -18.48 32.69
N GLY A 120 -4.00 -17.48 32.06
CA GLY A 120 -3.89 -17.20 30.62
C GLY A 120 -4.78 -18.07 29.73
N GLN A 121 -5.65 -18.89 30.32
CA GLN A 121 -6.61 -19.72 29.60
C GLN A 121 -7.75 -18.86 29.05
N VAL A 122 -8.15 -19.11 27.80
CA VAL A 122 -9.29 -18.41 27.20
C VAL A 122 -10.59 -18.81 27.90
N VAL A 123 -11.26 -17.83 28.49
CA VAL A 123 -12.55 -17.99 29.18
C VAL A 123 -13.70 -17.86 28.18
N GLN A 124 -13.55 -16.92 27.23
CA GLN A 124 -14.56 -16.67 26.21
C GLN A 124 -13.92 -16.30 24.87
N TRP A 125 -14.29 -17.05 23.84
CA TRP A 125 -13.97 -16.73 22.46
C TRP A 125 -14.93 -15.65 21.94
N LYS A 126 -14.38 -14.53 21.46
CA LYS A 126 -15.17 -13.45 20.84
C LYS A 126 -15.30 -13.58 19.33
N THR A 127 -14.34 -14.23 18.69
CA THR A 127 -14.41 -14.59 17.27
C THR A 127 -14.46 -16.11 17.17
N VAL A 128 -15.58 -16.61 16.63
CA VAL A 128 -15.79 -18.04 16.41
C VAL A 128 -16.07 -18.23 14.92
N LEU A 129 -15.26 -19.06 14.27
CA LEU A 129 -15.48 -19.48 12.89
C LEU A 129 -16.07 -20.88 12.92
N VAL A 130 -17.30 -21.00 12.45
CA VAL A 130 -18.09 -22.23 12.47
C VAL A 130 -18.10 -22.82 11.08
N MET A 131 -17.94 -24.14 11.01
CA MET A 131 -18.23 -24.90 9.81
C MET A 131 -19.66 -25.42 9.88
N PRO A 132 -20.50 -25.16 8.87
CA PRO A 132 -21.90 -25.57 8.94
C PRO A 132 -22.12 -27.06 8.60
N TRP A 133 -21.11 -27.76 8.11
CA TRP A 133 -21.13 -29.20 7.79
C TRP A 133 -19.75 -29.83 8.03
N ASP A 134 -19.69 -31.16 8.08
CA ASP A 134 -18.44 -31.90 8.27
C ASP A 134 -17.40 -31.50 7.22
N VAL A 135 -16.18 -31.22 7.70
CA VAL A 135 -15.11 -30.78 6.82
C VAL A 135 -14.82 -31.83 5.76
N PRO A 136 -14.88 -31.50 4.45
CA PRO A 136 -14.63 -32.48 3.40
C PRO A 136 -13.17 -32.96 3.46
N GLY A 137 -12.96 -34.17 3.97
CA GLY A 137 -11.65 -34.82 4.05
C GLY A 137 -11.77 -36.29 3.67
N ASN A 138 -11.22 -36.66 2.51
CA ASN A 138 -10.99 -38.05 2.15
C ASN A 138 -9.71 -38.53 2.87
N ASP A 139 -9.88 -39.66 3.54
CA ASP A 139 -8.99 -40.51 4.30
C ASP A 139 -7.65 -40.91 3.65
N ARG A 140 -7.28 -40.40 2.47
CA ARG A 140 -5.97 -40.68 1.83
C ARG A 140 -5.27 -39.52 1.13
N VAL A 141 -5.90 -38.38 0.85
CA VAL A 141 -5.26 -37.22 0.20
C VAL A 141 -5.96 -35.93 0.62
N GLY A 142 -5.27 -35.09 1.39
CA GLY A 142 -5.75 -33.74 1.73
C GLY A 142 -6.68 -33.71 2.95
N MET A 143 -6.08 -33.59 4.13
CA MET A 143 -6.82 -33.11 5.30
C MET A 143 -7.30 -31.70 4.99
N PRO A 144 -8.55 -31.36 5.29
CA PRO A 144 -9.05 -30.03 5.02
C PRO A 144 -8.40 -29.03 5.99
N VAL A 145 -7.70 -28.06 5.41
CA VAL A 145 -6.95 -27.03 6.12
C VAL A 145 -7.72 -25.72 6.06
N TRP A 146 -8.10 -25.16 7.21
CA TRP A 146 -8.78 -23.87 7.28
C TRP A 146 -7.86 -22.73 6.85
N PHE A 147 -6.64 -22.74 7.39
CA PHE A 147 -5.59 -21.75 7.15
C PHE A 147 -4.28 -22.45 6.81
N GLU A 148 -3.71 -22.14 5.66
CA GLU A 148 -2.42 -22.65 5.22
C GLU A 148 -1.41 -21.51 5.22
N ILE A 149 -0.42 -21.57 6.12
CA ILE A 149 0.63 -20.56 6.20
C ILE A 149 1.76 -20.95 5.26
N ASN A 150 1.83 -20.25 4.12
CA ASN A 150 2.79 -20.49 3.05
C ASN A 150 3.88 -19.42 3.07
N GLY A 151 5.06 -19.77 3.59
CA GLY A 151 6.25 -18.91 3.54
C GLY A 151 7.07 -18.81 4.82
N ASN A 152 7.05 -19.84 5.67
CA ASN A 152 7.76 -19.88 6.96
C ASN A 152 9.31 -19.96 6.86
N SER A 153 9.91 -19.57 5.73
CA SER A 153 11.36 -19.68 5.48
C SER A 153 12.12 -18.37 5.73
N ASP A 154 11.42 -17.24 5.85
CA ASP A 154 12.03 -15.92 6.12
C ASP A 154 11.84 -15.55 7.60
N PRO A 155 12.89 -15.58 8.44
CA PRO A 155 12.79 -15.30 9.87
C PRO A 155 12.35 -13.87 10.17
N ASP A 156 12.50 -12.93 9.23
CA ASP A 156 12.07 -11.54 9.39
C ASP A 156 10.56 -11.34 9.11
N LYS A 157 9.90 -12.36 8.53
CA LYS A 157 8.48 -12.34 8.13
C LYS A 157 7.67 -13.38 8.87
N SER A 158 7.66 -13.28 10.20
CA SER A 158 6.80 -14.09 11.05
C SER A 158 5.32 -13.89 10.75
N SER A 159 4.58 -15.01 10.78
CA SER A 159 3.12 -15.08 10.69
C SER A 159 2.58 -15.61 12.01
N ARG A 160 1.51 -15.01 12.52
CA ARG A 160 0.83 -15.44 13.74
C ARG A 160 -0.65 -15.70 13.48
N PHE A 161 -1.21 -16.64 14.21
CA PHE A 161 -2.63 -16.92 14.25
C PHE A 161 -3.06 -16.97 15.73
N SER A 162 -4.00 -16.12 16.15
CA SER A 162 -4.52 -16.16 17.53
C SER A 162 -5.92 -15.57 17.70
N ASP A 163 -6.48 -15.81 18.88
CA ASP A 163 -7.75 -15.21 19.37
C ASP A 163 -8.97 -15.55 18.51
N ILE A 164 -8.92 -16.70 17.83
CA ILE A 164 -9.98 -17.25 16.99
C ILE A 164 -10.28 -18.69 17.45
N ALA A 165 -11.55 -19.01 17.67
CA ALA A 165 -12.02 -20.39 17.80
C ALA A 165 -12.43 -20.94 16.44
N LEU A 166 -12.00 -22.16 16.13
CA LEU A 166 -12.44 -22.92 14.97
C LEU A 166 -13.35 -24.04 15.46
N VAL A 167 -14.57 -24.12 14.93
CA VAL A 167 -15.59 -25.10 15.33
C VAL A 167 -16.10 -25.80 14.08
N GLY A 168 -15.89 -27.10 13.96
CA GLY A 168 -16.33 -27.90 12.82
C GLY A 168 -15.85 -29.33 12.92
#